data_AF-A0A9P8PCC9-F1
#
_entry.id   AF-A0A9P8PCC9-F1
#
_cell.length_a   1.000
_cell.length_b   1.000
_cell.length_c   1.000
_cell.angle_alpha   90.00
_cell.angle_beta   90.00
_cell.angle_gamma   90.00
#
_symmetry.space_group_name_H-M   'P 1'
#
loop_
_entity.id
_entity.type
_entity.pdbx_description
1 polymer ?
#
loop_
_entity_poly.entity_id
_entity_poly.type
_entity_poly.pdbx_seq_one_letter_code
_entity_poly.pdbx_strand_id
1 'polypeptide(L)'
;MLIRRISSCRRCLAKVDTTSKGARVIANSIFQNMNSNTLPNKDLSPVNPAIDAARYFSNLQNNNMLQGSEYKQLPDDSQFIEKHYDELKQYRERLAKPFGEFPSVSELFMELSKMRPEFGSHDTRPIADSEVLGNTNRLAVVAFDRFINDLAITLRLNGGHLFTLDLLLHNKELFDNFEKGKE
;
A
#
# COMPACT_ATOMS: atom_id res chain seq x y z
N MET A 1 -44.18 -22.10 52.86
CA MET A 1 -43.23 -20.98 52.77
C MET A 1 -41.86 -21.55 52.42
N LEU A 2 -41.39 -21.39 51.18
CA LEU A 2 -40.10 -21.91 50.71
C LEU A 2 -39.31 -20.74 50.09
N ILE A 3 -38.19 -20.42 50.70
CA ILE A 3 -37.36 -19.26 50.39
C ILE A 3 -36.43 -19.60 49.21
N ARG A 4 -36.56 -18.85 48.11
CA ARG A 4 -35.61 -18.84 46.99
C ARG A 4 -34.28 -18.23 47.45
N ARG A 5 -33.17 -18.97 47.33
CA ARG A 5 -31.81 -18.39 47.35
C ARG A 5 -31.39 -18.12 45.91
N ILE A 6 -31.19 -16.85 45.58
CA ILE A 6 -30.61 -16.38 44.33
C ILE A 6 -29.09 -16.39 44.52
N SER A 7 -28.35 -17.15 43.70
CA SER A 7 -26.90 -17.09 43.69
C SER A 7 -26.45 -15.82 42.95
N SER A 8 -25.66 -14.98 43.63
CA SER A 8 -25.12 -13.76 43.04
C SER A 8 -23.92 -14.10 42.16
N CYS A 9 -24.06 -13.84 40.86
CA CYS A 9 -23.00 -13.86 39.87
C CYS A 9 -21.94 -12.81 40.23
N ARG A 10 -20.68 -13.22 40.43
CA ARG A 10 -19.55 -12.30 40.66
C ARG A 10 -19.21 -11.60 39.35
N ARG A 11 -19.46 -10.30 39.26
CA ARG A 11 -18.90 -9.43 38.22
C ARG A 11 -17.40 -9.29 38.48
N CYS A 12 -16.58 -10.02 37.73
CA CYS A 12 -15.14 -9.74 37.67
C CYS A 12 -14.94 -8.47 36.85
N LEU A 13 -14.71 -7.35 37.54
CA LEU A 13 -14.19 -6.13 36.91
C LEU A 13 -12.79 -6.42 36.37
N ALA A 14 -12.57 -6.18 35.08
CA ALA A 14 -11.25 -6.26 34.48
C ALA A 14 -10.33 -5.24 35.17
N LYS A 15 -9.29 -5.73 35.84
CA LYS A 15 -8.24 -4.88 36.42
C LYS A 15 -7.33 -4.46 35.28
N VAL A 16 -7.30 -3.16 34.99
CA VAL A 16 -6.32 -2.58 34.06
C VAL A 16 -4.96 -2.63 34.74
N ASP A 17 -4.03 -3.40 34.17
CA ASP A 17 -2.66 -3.48 34.64
C ASP A 17 -1.92 -2.18 34.25
N THR A 18 -1.76 -1.28 35.21
CA THR A 18 -1.09 0.01 35.03
C THR A 18 0.42 -0.07 35.27
N THR A 19 1.00 -1.27 35.35
CA THR A 19 2.45 -1.42 35.44
C THR A 19 3.14 -0.82 34.20
N SER A 20 4.36 -0.30 34.36
CA SER A 20 5.10 0.33 33.25
C SER A 20 5.30 -0.61 32.05
N LYS A 21 5.28 -1.92 32.29
CA LYS A 21 5.29 -2.96 31.24
C LYS A 21 3.95 -3.04 30.50
N GLY A 22 2.81 -3.08 31.22
CA GLY A 22 1.48 -3.07 30.61
C GLY A 22 1.24 -1.78 29.81
N ALA A 23 1.61 -0.63 30.38
CA ALA A 23 1.56 0.65 29.68
C ALA A 23 2.46 0.70 28.44
N ARG A 24 3.65 0.07 28.46
CA ARG A 24 4.51 -0.08 27.27
C ARG A 24 3.89 -0.96 26.19
N VAL A 25 3.23 -2.06 26.54
CA VAL A 25 2.57 -2.94 25.56
C VAL A 25 1.37 -2.23 24.92
N ILE A 26 0.59 -1.49 25.72
CA ILE A 26 -0.52 -0.66 25.22
C ILE A 26 0.01 0.49 24.37
N ALA A 27 1.05 1.20 24.82
CA ALA A 27 1.66 2.28 24.04
C ALA A 27 2.26 1.76 22.72
N ASN A 28 2.93 0.61 22.73
CA ASN A 28 3.48 0.00 21.51
C ASN A 28 2.38 -0.46 20.55
N SER A 29 1.28 -1.02 21.05
CA SER A 29 0.14 -1.41 20.20
C SER A 29 -0.60 -0.19 19.65
N ILE A 30 -0.73 0.90 20.41
CA ILE A 30 -1.28 2.17 19.92
C ILE A 30 -0.33 2.80 18.88
N PHE A 31 0.99 2.77 19.10
CA PHE A 31 1.96 3.33 18.15
C PHE A 31 2.01 2.51 16.85
N GLN A 32 1.92 1.18 16.92
CA GLN A 32 1.81 0.31 15.74
C GLN A 32 0.52 0.55 14.95
N ASN A 33 -0.57 0.92 15.63
CA ASN A 33 -1.89 1.17 15.03
C ASN A 33 -2.12 2.62 14.56
N MET A 34 -1.33 3.58 15.05
CA MET A 34 -1.38 5.00 14.62
C MET A 34 -0.33 5.36 13.56
N ASN A 35 0.79 4.64 13.47
CA ASN A 35 1.75 4.76 12.36
C ASN A 35 1.37 3.92 11.12
N SER A 36 0.16 3.38 11.04
CA SER A 36 -0.23 2.40 10.02
C SER A 36 -0.39 2.96 8.60
N ASN A 37 -0.40 4.28 8.44
CA ASN A 37 -0.53 4.95 7.13
C ASN A 37 0.79 5.47 6.58
N THR A 38 1.90 5.22 7.25
CA THR A 38 3.23 5.65 6.81
C THR A 38 4.17 4.45 6.86
N LEU A 39 4.83 4.17 5.74
CA LEU A 39 5.90 3.17 5.68
C LEU A 39 6.93 3.45 6.79
N PRO A 40 7.51 2.41 7.43
CA PRO A 40 8.43 2.61 8.53
C PRO A 40 9.70 3.36 8.07
N ASN A 41 10.04 4.42 8.81
CA ASN A 41 11.29 5.17 8.80
C ASN A 41 11.68 5.92 7.50
N LYS A 42 11.46 7.24 7.52
CA LYS A 42 11.89 8.19 6.49
C LYS A 42 13.36 8.66 6.63
N ASP A 43 14.07 8.26 7.69
CA ASP A 43 15.28 8.96 8.14
C ASP A 43 16.64 8.26 7.86
N LEU A 44 16.71 7.17 7.10
CA LEU A 44 17.99 6.56 6.67
C LEU A 44 17.93 6.17 5.17
N SER A 45 18.42 7.08 4.32
CA SER A 45 18.55 7.09 2.83
C SER A 45 19.25 5.87 2.18
N PRO A 46 19.23 5.65 0.83
CA PRO A 46 18.22 5.86 -0.23
C PRO A 46 17.89 4.47 -0.90
N VAL A 47 17.06 4.23 -1.93
CA VAL A 47 17.06 4.78 -3.29
C VAL A 47 15.73 4.43 -4.00
N ASN A 48 14.85 3.57 -3.50
CA ASN A 48 13.66 3.20 -4.27
C ASN A 48 12.52 2.75 -3.35
N PRO A 49 11.42 3.51 -3.25
CA PRO A 49 10.30 3.13 -2.39
C PRO A 49 9.70 1.77 -2.77
N ALA A 50 9.91 1.30 -4.01
CA ALA A 50 9.44 -0.02 -4.42
C ALA A 50 10.24 -1.14 -3.77
N ILE A 51 11.56 -0.95 -3.58
CA ILE A 51 12.39 -1.94 -2.87
C ILE A 51 11.97 -2.01 -1.40
N ASP A 52 11.68 -0.87 -0.79
CA ASP A 52 11.24 -0.81 0.60
C ASP A 52 9.85 -1.43 0.78
N ALA A 53 8.93 -1.18 -0.14
CA ALA A 53 7.63 -1.85 -0.19
C ALA A 53 7.81 -3.37 -0.35
N ALA A 54 8.68 -3.84 -1.26
CA ALA A 54 8.94 -5.27 -1.44
C ALA A 54 9.41 -5.93 -0.13
N ARG A 55 10.40 -5.34 0.55
CA ARG A 55 10.89 -5.82 1.84
C ARG A 55 9.79 -5.83 2.91
N TYR A 56 8.97 -4.79 2.95
CA TYR A 56 7.85 -4.68 3.88
C TYR A 56 6.86 -5.83 3.69
N PHE A 57 6.41 -6.08 2.45
CA PHE A 57 5.46 -7.15 2.15
C PHE A 57 6.06 -8.55 2.35
N SER A 58 7.35 -8.74 2.05
CA SER A 58 8.06 -9.99 2.35
C SER A 58 8.06 -10.28 3.86
N ASN A 59 8.36 -9.28 4.70
CA ASN A 59 8.30 -9.42 6.15
C ASN A 59 6.89 -9.73 6.66
N LEU A 60 5.87 -9.08 6.11
CA LEU A 60 4.48 -9.37 6.46
C LEU A 60 4.06 -10.80 6.11
N GLN A 61 4.50 -11.30 4.96
CA GLN A 61 4.24 -12.67 4.53
C GLN A 61 4.92 -13.68 5.44
N ASN A 62 6.20 -13.48 5.77
CA ASN A 62 6.96 -14.34 6.68
C ASN A 62 6.35 -14.38 8.10
N ASN A 63 5.73 -13.28 8.53
CA ASN A 63 5.04 -13.19 9.82
C ASN A 63 3.58 -13.69 9.78
N ASN A 64 3.12 -14.31 8.68
CA ASN A 64 1.74 -14.76 8.46
C ASN A 64 0.69 -13.64 8.64
N MET A 65 1.06 -12.37 8.47
CA MET A 65 0.13 -11.26 8.57
C MET A 65 -0.66 -11.03 7.27
N LEU A 66 -0.18 -11.59 6.14
CA LEU A 66 -0.84 -11.55 4.83
C LEU A 66 -1.35 -12.91 4.38
N GLN A 67 -0.60 -13.99 4.64
CA GLN A 67 -1.03 -15.36 4.31
C GLN A 67 -2.23 -15.74 5.17
N GLY A 68 -3.40 -15.85 4.54
CA GLY A 68 -4.67 -16.13 5.21
C GLY A 68 -5.47 -14.89 5.62
N SER A 69 -5.04 -13.68 5.23
CA SER A 69 -5.88 -12.50 5.41
C SER A 69 -7.08 -12.58 4.46
N GLU A 70 -8.28 -12.65 5.04
CA GLU A 70 -9.54 -12.55 4.30
C GLU A 70 -9.52 -11.29 3.43
N TYR A 71 -10.01 -11.42 2.21
CA TYR A 71 -10.14 -10.27 1.31
C TYR A 71 -10.86 -9.13 2.01
N LYS A 72 -10.25 -7.95 1.98
CA LYS A 72 -10.87 -6.71 2.48
C LYS A 72 -11.19 -5.83 1.29
N GLN A 73 -12.44 -5.40 1.23
CA GLN A 73 -12.82 -4.35 0.29
C GLN A 73 -12.05 -3.08 0.61
N LEU A 74 -11.62 -2.38 -0.44
CA LEU A 74 -11.02 -1.07 -0.29
C LEU A 74 -12.06 -0.10 0.29
N PRO A 75 -11.65 0.84 1.16
CA PRO A 75 -12.52 1.92 1.59
C PRO A 75 -13.10 2.69 0.41
N ASP A 76 -14.36 3.12 0.51
CA ASP A 76 -15.03 3.87 -0.56
C ASP A 76 -14.36 5.23 -0.84
N ASP A 77 -13.62 5.78 0.13
CA ASP A 77 -12.83 7.00 0.02
C ASP A 77 -11.40 6.75 -0.50
N SER A 78 -11.10 5.53 -0.94
CA SER A 78 -9.82 5.18 -1.56
C SER A 78 -9.69 5.84 -2.93
N GLN A 79 -9.20 7.08 -2.95
CA GLN A 79 -8.92 7.86 -4.16
C GLN A 79 -7.75 7.32 -5.02
N PHE A 80 -7.37 6.06 -4.84
CA PHE A 80 -6.23 5.47 -5.53
C PHE A 80 -6.46 5.41 -7.04
N ILE A 81 -7.61 4.85 -7.47
CA ILE A 81 -7.88 4.67 -8.89
C ILE A 81 -8.06 6.01 -9.61
N GLU A 82 -8.68 7.00 -8.97
CA GLU A 82 -8.85 8.35 -9.54
C GLU A 82 -7.52 9.08 -9.75
N LYS A 83 -6.53 8.83 -8.87
CA LYS A 83 -5.23 9.49 -8.90
C LYS A 83 -4.22 8.81 -9.80
N HIS A 84 -4.27 7.47 -9.87
CA HIS A 84 -3.18 6.65 -10.41
C HIS A 84 -3.63 5.69 -11.52
N TYR A 85 -4.79 5.91 -12.14
CA TYR A 85 -5.31 5.03 -13.18
C TYR A 85 -4.35 4.91 -14.38
N ASP A 86 -3.85 6.05 -14.87
CA ASP A 86 -2.98 6.09 -16.04
C ASP A 86 -1.63 5.42 -15.75
N GLU A 87 -1.06 5.66 -14.57
CA GLU A 87 0.15 5.01 -14.09
C GLU A 87 -0.05 3.50 -13.95
N LEU A 88 -1.14 3.08 -13.32
CA LEU A 88 -1.45 1.66 -13.11
C LEU A 88 -1.63 0.92 -14.44
N LYS A 89 -2.33 1.55 -15.40
CA LYS A 89 -2.48 1.03 -16.75
C LYS A 89 -1.14 0.94 -17.47
N GLN A 90 -0.34 2.00 -17.42
CA GLN A 90 0.98 2.05 -18.04
C GLN A 90 1.91 0.96 -17.49
N TYR A 91 1.95 0.76 -16.17
CA TYR A 91 2.78 -0.28 -15.57
C TYR A 91 2.28 -1.68 -15.89
N ARG A 92 0.96 -1.90 -15.97
CA ARG A 92 0.39 -3.17 -16.43
C ARG A 92 0.83 -3.51 -17.85
N GLU A 93 0.76 -2.55 -18.76
CA GLU A 93 1.21 -2.72 -20.15
C GLU A 93 2.71 -3.01 -20.23
N ARG A 94 3.53 -2.30 -19.44
CA ARG A 94 4.99 -2.53 -19.39
C ARG A 94 5.38 -3.88 -18.79
N LEU A 95 4.63 -4.36 -17.80
CA LEU A 95 4.85 -5.68 -17.20
C LEU A 95 4.38 -6.81 -18.11
N ALA A 96 3.54 -6.52 -19.10
CA ALA A 96 2.96 -7.48 -20.05
C ALA A 96 2.25 -8.68 -19.40
N LYS A 97 1.80 -8.52 -18.14
CA LYS A 97 1.03 -9.52 -17.40
C LYS A 97 0.04 -8.86 -16.43
N PRO A 98 -1.11 -9.50 -16.13
CA PRO A 98 -2.02 -9.07 -15.08
C PRO A 98 -1.35 -9.05 -13.70
N PHE A 99 -1.81 -8.15 -12.83
CA PHE A 99 -1.28 -8.06 -11.46
C PHE A 99 -1.64 -9.31 -10.64
N GLY A 100 -2.80 -9.91 -10.88
CA GLY A 100 -3.23 -11.14 -10.23
C GLY A 100 -2.37 -12.38 -10.52
N GLU A 101 -1.53 -12.35 -11.56
CA GLU A 101 -0.63 -13.47 -11.92
C GLU A 101 0.70 -13.44 -11.16
N PHE A 102 0.97 -12.37 -10.40
CA PHE A 102 2.16 -12.34 -9.55
C PHE A 102 1.94 -13.22 -8.31
N PRO A 103 2.91 -14.07 -7.94
CA PRO A 103 2.74 -14.98 -6.82
C PRO A 103 2.81 -14.26 -5.47
N SER A 104 3.42 -13.06 -5.41
CA SER A 104 3.45 -12.25 -4.19
C SER A 104 3.48 -10.76 -4.49
N VAL A 105 2.98 -9.96 -3.54
CA VAL A 105 3.07 -8.49 -3.57
C VAL A 105 4.52 -8.02 -3.59
N SER A 106 5.40 -8.74 -2.88
CA SER A 106 6.84 -8.43 -2.86
C SER A 106 7.45 -8.52 -4.26
N GLU A 107 7.09 -9.54 -5.05
CA GLU A 107 7.59 -9.70 -6.41
C GLU A 107 7.09 -8.60 -7.35
N LEU A 108 5.83 -8.18 -7.21
CA LEU A 108 5.32 -7.03 -7.96
C LEU A 108 6.17 -5.78 -7.71
N PHE A 109 6.43 -5.45 -6.43
CA PHE A 109 7.23 -4.29 -6.09
C PHE A 109 8.70 -4.41 -6.54
N MET A 110 9.25 -5.63 -6.55
CA MET A 110 10.59 -5.87 -7.12
C MET A 110 10.62 -5.60 -8.64
N GLU A 111 9.59 -6.02 -9.39
CA GLU A 111 9.51 -5.71 -10.82
C GLU A 111 9.30 -4.21 -11.08
N LEU A 112 8.42 -3.56 -10.30
CA LEU A 112 8.22 -2.12 -10.38
C LEU A 112 9.49 -1.34 -10.04
N SER A 113 10.33 -1.85 -9.14
CA SER A 113 11.58 -1.18 -8.78
C SER A 113 12.55 -1.01 -9.96
N LYS A 114 12.52 -1.94 -10.93
CA LYS A 114 13.32 -1.88 -12.16
C LYS A 114 12.83 -0.81 -13.14
N MET A 115 11.59 -0.33 -12.97
CA MET A 115 10.97 0.68 -13.83
C MET A 115 11.07 2.10 -13.26
N ARG A 116 11.76 2.27 -12.13
CA ARG A 116 11.96 3.58 -11.54
C ARG A 116 12.74 4.48 -12.51
N PRO A 117 12.28 5.71 -12.79
CA PRO A 117 13.07 6.65 -13.56
C PRO A 117 14.38 6.95 -12.83
N GLU A 118 15.51 6.93 -13.55
CA GLU A 118 16.80 7.26 -12.96
C GLU A 118 17.04 8.78 -12.99
N PHE A 119 17.58 9.33 -11.91
CA PHE A 119 18.10 10.69 -11.94
C PHE A 119 19.37 10.72 -12.80
N GLY A 120 19.28 11.31 -13.98
CA GLY A 120 20.46 11.69 -14.76
C GLY A 120 21.19 10.54 -15.45
N SER A 121 20.48 9.59 -16.07
CA SER A 121 21.10 8.73 -17.09
C SER A 121 21.57 9.63 -18.23
N HIS A 122 22.85 9.98 -18.17
CA HIS A 122 23.59 10.70 -19.19
C HIS A 122 23.66 9.87 -20.46
N ASP A 123 22.64 9.97 -21.33
CA ASP A 123 22.95 9.97 -22.75
C ASP A 123 23.58 11.33 -23.05
N THR A 124 24.90 11.34 -23.08
CA THR A 124 25.75 12.47 -23.47
C THR A 124 25.42 12.89 -24.90
N ARG A 125 24.41 13.75 -25.06
CA ARG A 125 24.33 14.69 -26.18
C ARG A 125 24.16 16.08 -25.58
N PRO A 126 25.13 17.00 -25.76
CA PRO A 126 25.00 18.35 -25.26
C PRO A 126 24.00 19.06 -26.16
N ILE A 127 22.74 19.13 -25.74
CA ILE A 127 21.72 19.98 -26.36
C ILE A 127 21.30 21.01 -25.31
N ALA A 128 21.18 22.25 -25.77
CA ALA A 128 21.21 23.51 -25.00
C ALA A 128 20.09 23.74 -23.96
N ASP A 129 19.26 22.75 -23.63
CA ASP A 129 18.06 22.91 -22.79
C ASP A 129 18.09 22.04 -21.50
N SER A 130 19.26 21.95 -20.87
CA SER A 130 19.58 21.06 -19.74
C SER A 130 18.68 21.26 -18.49
N GLU A 131 18.21 22.48 -18.22
CA GLU A 131 17.40 22.76 -17.02
C GLU A 131 15.97 22.21 -17.09
N VAL A 132 15.34 22.27 -18.27
CA VAL A 132 13.97 21.76 -18.47
C VAL A 132 13.95 20.24 -18.39
N LEU A 133 14.95 19.57 -18.99
CA LEU A 133 15.10 18.11 -18.95
C LEU A 133 15.45 17.59 -17.56
N GLY A 134 16.24 18.35 -16.79
CA GLY A 134 16.51 18.05 -15.38
C GLY A 134 15.22 18.05 -14.56
N ASN A 135 14.38 19.06 -14.71
CA ASN A 135 13.14 19.23 -13.94
C ASN A 135 12.09 18.16 -14.26
N THR A 136 11.93 17.76 -15.52
CA THR A 136 10.97 16.70 -15.91
C THR A 136 11.36 15.35 -15.33
N ASN A 137 12.65 15.00 -15.31
CA ASN A 137 13.13 13.76 -14.69
C ASN A 137 12.88 13.76 -13.18
N ARG A 138 13.07 14.89 -12.48
CA ARG A 138 12.74 14.98 -11.05
C ARG A 138 11.26 14.74 -10.78
N LEU A 139 10.39 15.34 -11.60
CA LEU A 139 8.94 15.17 -11.47
C LEU A 139 8.51 13.72 -11.70
N ALA A 140 9.10 13.05 -12.69
CA ALA A 140 8.82 11.64 -12.96
C ALA A 140 9.20 10.73 -11.78
N VAL A 141 10.35 10.99 -11.13
CA VAL A 141 10.74 10.23 -9.93
C VAL A 141 9.79 10.48 -8.77
N VAL A 142 9.39 11.73 -8.52
CA VAL A 142 8.45 12.06 -7.45
C VAL A 142 7.08 11.43 -7.71
N ALA A 143 6.61 11.43 -8.96
CA ALA A 143 5.35 10.78 -9.35
C ALA A 143 5.42 9.26 -9.14
N PHE A 144 6.51 8.62 -9.59
CA PHE A 144 6.75 7.19 -9.33
C PHE A 144 6.77 6.89 -7.83
N ASP A 145 7.54 7.65 -7.06
CA ASP A 145 7.68 7.43 -5.63
C ASP A 145 6.32 7.58 -4.91
N ARG A 146 5.49 8.54 -5.34
CA ARG A 146 4.12 8.72 -4.84
C ARG A 146 3.22 7.54 -5.22
N PHE A 147 3.23 7.11 -6.48
CA PHE A 147 2.47 5.96 -6.97
C PHE A 147 2.77 4.71 -6.14
N ILE A 148 4.05 4.41 -5.90
CA ILE A 148 4.46 3.24 -5.13
C ILE A 148 3.95 3.29 -3.69
N ASN A 149 4.03 4.46 -3.04
CA ASN A 149 3.53 4.62 -1.67
C ASN A 149 2.01 4.40 -1.59
N ASP A 150 1.26 5.02 -2.49
CA ASP A 150 -0.20 4.91 -2.52
C ASP A 150 -0.64 3.47 -2.90
N LEU A 151 0.11 2.80 -3.79
CA LEU A 151 -0.10 1.39 -4.12
C LEU A 151 0.17 0.48 -2.92
N ALA A 152 1.25 0.71 -2.17
CA ALA A 152 1.58 -0.06 -0.98
C ALA A 152 0.51 0.09 0.11
N ILE A 153 -0.03 1.30 0.29
CA ILE A 153 -1.15 1.55 1.21
C ILE A 153 -2.39 0.79 0.74
N THR A 154 -2.75 0.91 -0.53
CA THR A 154 -3.92 0.24 -1.13
C THR A 154 -3.86 -1.27 -0.96
N LEU A 155 -2.70 -1.88 -1.26
CA LEU A 155 -2.49 -3.31 -1.10
C LEU A 155 -2.44 -3.72 0.38
N ARG A 156 -2.00 -2.86 1.28
CA ARG A 156 -2.09 -3.14 2.71
C ARG A 156 -3.55 -3.17 3.17
N LEU A 157 -4.38 -2.23 2.70
CA LEU A 157 -5.79 -2.11 3.07
C LEU A 157 -6.60 -3.31 2.59
N ASN A 158 -6.31 -3.79 1.37
CA ASN A 158 -7.06 -4.92 0.80
C ASN A 158 -6.56 -6.29 1.24
N GLY A 159 -5.48 -6.39 2.02
CA GLY A 159 -4.88 -7.66 2.47
C GLY A 159 -3.83 -8.26 1.53
N GLY A 160 -3.31 -7.48 0.58
CA GLY A 160 -2.29 -7.89 -0.38
C GLY A 160 -2.85 -8.60 -1.61
N HIS A 161 -4.15 -8.44 -1.87
CA HIS A 161 -4.85 -9.14 -2.96
C HIS A 161 -4.65 -8.42 -4.29
N LEU A 162 -3.68 -8.89 -5.09
CA LEU A 162 -3.25 -8.20 -6.32
C LEU A 162 -4.30 -8.16 -7.42
N PHE A 163 -5.18 -9.16 -7.53
CA PHE A 163 -6.27 -9.17 -8.52
C PHE A 163 -7.21 -7.96 -8.42
N THR A 164 -7.26 -7.32 -7.25
CA THR A 164 -8.06 -6.10 -7.04
C THR A 164 -7.60 -4.98 -7.98
N LEU A 165 -6.31 -4.90 -8.30
CA LEU A 165 -5.77 -3.88 -9.21
C LEU A 165 -6.30 -4.06 -10.64
N ASP A 166 -6.36 -5.31 -11.12
CA ASP A 166 -6.94 -5.62 -12.45
C ASP A 166 -8.45 -5.32 -12.47
N LEU A 167 -9.15 -5.63 -11.39
CA LEU A 167 -10.58 -5.32 -11.25
C LEU A 167 -10.84 -3.80 -11.27
N LEU A 168 -10.02 -3.02 -10.56
CA LEU A 168 -10.12 -1.56 -10.55
C LEU A 168 -9.89 -0.97 -11.95
N LEU A 169 -8.87 -1.46 -12.67
CA LEU A 169 -8.61 -1.04 -14.05
C LEU A 169 -9.80 -1.35 -14.96
N HIS A 170 -10.31 -2.58 -14.91
CA HIS A 170 -11.43 -3.00 -15.75
C HIS A 170 -12.70 -2.20 -15.46
N ASN A 171 -13.02 -1.98 -14.19
CA ASN A 171 -14.18 -1.19 -13.81
C ASN A 171 -14.08 0.25 -14.32
N LYS A 172 -12.92 0.89 -14.15
CA LYS A 172 -12.70 2.27 -14.61
C LYS A 172 -12.83 2.38 -16.14
N GLU A 173 -12.26 1.43 -16.88
CA GLU A 173 -12.40 1.37 -18.34
C GLU A 173 -13.87 1.22 -18.78
N LEU A 174 -14.65 0.37 -18.10
CA LEU A 174 -16.07 0.23 -18.37
C LEU A 174 -16.82 1.55 -18.13
N PHE A 175 -16.58 2.22 -17.00
CA PHE A 175 -17.22 3.50 -16.68
C PHE A 175 -16.89 4.57 -17.73
N ASP A 176 -15.62 4.69 -18.14
CA ASP A 176 -15.20 5.65 -19.16
C ASP A 176 -15.88 5.40 -20.52
N ASN A 177 -16.07 4.12 -20.87
CA ASN A 177 -16.77 3.76 -22.11
C ASN A 177 -18.27 4.07 -22.04
N PHE A 178 -18.90 3.88 -20.87
CA PHE A 178 -20.30 4.26 -20.67
C PHE A 178 -20.52 5.77 -20.73
N GLU A 179 -19.56 6.57 -20.27
CA GLU A 179 -19.64 8.04 -20.35
C GLU A 179 -19.50 8.52 -21.79
N LYS A 180 -18.54 7.97 -22.55
CA LYS A 180 -18.35 8.30 -23.97
C LYS A 180 -19.55 7.93 -24.84
N GLY A 181 -20.29 6.88 -24.49
CA GLY A 181 -21.50 6.47 -25.22
C GLY A 181 -22.74 7.33 -24.93
N LYS A 182 -22.65 8.33 -24.05
CA LYS A 182 -23.75 9.26 -23.73
C LYS A 182 -23.62 10.62 -24.44
N GLU A 183 -22.52 10.86 -25.16
CA GLU A 183 -22.34 12.01 -26.06
C GLU A 183 -22.86 11.68 -27.48
#